data_AF-A0A8B6XZU5-F1
#
_entry.id   AF-A0A8B6XZU5-F1
#
_cell.length_a   1.000
_cell.length_b   1.000
_cell.length_c   1.000
_cell.angle_alpha   90.00
_cell.angle_beta   90.00
_cell.angle_gamma   90.00
#
_symmetry.space_group_name_H-M   'P 1'
#
loop_
_entity.id
_entity.type
_entity.pdbx_description
1 polymer ?
#
loop_
_entity_poly.entity_id
_entity_poly.type
_entity_poly.pdbx_seq_one_letter_code
_entity_poly.pdbx_strand_id
1 'polypeptide(L)'
;MTSRLKVLRKEIKYLKEIFSKEHNVLCIKTANVDDISLSYIGIDNKVHDISCSIAGMYPDVAPIWFSESEDHKLSGIIEYINTLSAKKNLLVFMTTTLAVELYKLNNLEIPATLKDVKLPDELVLNAL
;
A
#
# COMPACT_ATOMS: atom_id res chain seq x y z
N MET A 1 -17.20 19.77 0.59
CA MET A 1 -16.79 18.94 -0.56
C MET A 1 -15.28 18.96 -0.69
N THR A 2 -14.59 18.03 -0.04
CA THR A 2 -13.15 17.82 -0.29
C THR A 2 -13.05 16.95 -1.54
N SER A 3 -12.41 17.41 -2.61
CA SER A 3 -12.34 16.66 -3.87
C SER A 3 -11.59 15.32 -3.67
N ARG A 4 -12.00 14.26 -4.37
CA ARG A 4 -11.37 12.91 -4.30
C ARG A 4 -9.85 12.95 -4.43
N LEU A 5 -9.37 13.82 -5.30
CA LEU A 5 -7.94 14.07 -5.51
C LEU A 5 -7.23 14.64 -4.28
N LYS A 6 -7.91 15.45 -3.44
CA LYS A 6 -7.34 15.94 -2.17
C LYS A 6 -7.18 14.79 -1.17
N VAL A 7 -8.12 13.84 -1.12
CA VAL A 7 -8.00 12.63 -0.29
C VAL A 7 -6.82 11.79 -0.75
N LEU A 8 -6.75 11.46 -2.04
CA LEU A 8 -5.65 10.65 -2.58
C LEU A 8 -4.28 11.30 -2.34
N ARG A 9 -4.16 12.61 -2.53
CA ARG A 9 -2.91 13.35 -2.25
C ARG A 9 -2.52 13.30 -0.77
N LYS A 10 -3.50 13.35 0.15
CA LYS A 10 -3.24 13.18 1.59
C LYS A 10 -2.73 11.76 1.88
N GLU A 11 -3.35 10.74 1.29
CA GLU A 11 -2.91 9.35 1.43
C GLU A 11 -1.49 9.14 0.90
N ILE A 12 -1.18 9.63 -0.31
CA ILE A 12 0.17 9.55 -0.89
C ILE A 12 1.20 10.23 0.01
N LYS A 13 0.88 11.42 0.54
CA LYS A 13 1.78 12.15 1.45
C LYS A 13 2.05 11.32 2.71
N TYR A 14 1.01 10.80 3.33
CA TYR A 14 1.13 9.98 4.54
C TYR A 14 1.91 8.69 4.29
N LEU A 15 1.67 8.02 3.16
CA LEU A 15 2.43 6.84 2.76
C LEU A 15 3.92 7.13 2.56
N LYS A 16 4.27 8.28 1.95
CA LYS A 16 5.68 8.72 1.82
C LYS A 16 6.35 8.95 3.18
N GLU A 17 5.60 9.41 4.17
CA GLU A 17 6.11 9.62 5.53
C GLU A 17 6.37 8.28 6.25
N ILE A 18 5.44 7.32 6.14
CA ILE A 18 5.61 6.01 6.77
C ILE A 18 6.64 5.16 6.03
N PHE A 19 6.55 5.01 4.71
CA PHE A 19 7.40 4.11 3.92
C PHE A 19 8.56 4.86 3.26
N SER A 20 9.17 5.76 4.04
CA SER A 20 10.40 6.43 3.65
C SER A 20 11.56 5.43 3.52
N LYS A 21 12.69 5.85 2.94
CA LYS A 21 13.86 5.00 2.66
C LYS A 21 14.45 4.30 3.90
N GLU A 22 14.05 4.71 5.10
CA GLU A 22 14.52 4.14 6.37
C GLU A 22 13.78 2.85 6.77
N HIS A 23 12.75 2.43 6.04
CA HIS A 23 12.06 1.15 6.30
C HIS A 23 12.69 -0.03 5.56
N ASN A 24 13.28 -0.95 6.33
CA ASN A 24 14.08 -2.08 5.81
C ASN A 24 13.33 -3.11 4.95
N VAL A 25 12.00 -3.19 5.01
CA VAL A 25 11.24 -4.23 4.28
C VAL A 25 10.53 -3.68 3.05
N LEU A 26 9.91 -2.50 3.13
CA LEU A 26 9.10 -1.92 2.07
C LEU A 26 9.36 -0.41 1.99
N CYS A 27 9.74 0.08 0.82
CA CYS A 27 10.05 1.49 0.57
C CYS A 27 9.30 2.01 -0.65
N ILE A 28 8.84 3.26 -0.61
CA ILE A 28 8.27 3.94 -1.79
C ILE A 28 9.41 4.39 -2.73
N LYS A 29 9.32 4.00 -4.00
CA LYS A 29 10.18 4.50 -5.09
C LYS A 29 9.56 5.73 -5.74
N THR A 30 8.33 5.59 -6.21
CA THR A 30 7.53 6.67 -6.83
C THR A 30 6.14 6.64 -6.25
N ALA A 31 5.51 7.81 -6.14
CA ALA A 31 4.09 7.87 -5.81
C ALA A 31 3.47 9.16 -6.36
N ASN A 32 2.56 8.93 -7.29
CA ASN A 32 1.77 9.88 -8.06
C ASN A 32 0.27 9.59 -7.86
N VAL A 33 -0.59 10.35 -8.53
CA VAL A 33 -2.06 10.24 -8.37
C VAL A 33 -2.67 9.11 -9.21
N ASP A 34 -1.90 8.57 -10.15
CA ASP A 34 -2.24 7.52 -11.10
C ASP A 34 -1.45 6.23 -10.85
N ASP A 35 -0.30 6.32 -10.17
CA ASP A 35 0.52 5.16 -9.85
C ASP A 35 1.32 5.29 -8.54
N ILE A 36 1.68 4.14 -7.97
CA ILE A 36 2.71 4.01 -6.94
C ILE A 36 3.64 2.85 -7.30
N SER A 37 4.94 3.02 -7.06
CA SER A 37 5.92 1.93 -7.11
C SER A 37 6.64 1.81 -5.77
N LEU A 38 6.81 0.56 -5.32
CA LEU A 38 7.48 0.17 -4.09
C LEU A 38 8.63 -0.80 -4.40
N SER A 39 9.68 -0.75 -3.59
CA SER A 39 10.65 -1.84 -3.46
C SER A 39 10.37 -2.63 -2.18
N TYR A 40 10.29 -3.95 -2.31
CA TYR A 40 10.25 -4.90 -1.21
C TYR A 40 11.59 -5.66 -1.11
N ILE A 41 12.12 -5.83 0.10
CA ILE A 41 13.31 -6.65 0.36
C ILE A 41 12.86 -7.95 1.01
N GLY A 42 13.02 -9.07 0.30
CA GLY A 42 12.69 -10.41 0.78
C GLY A 42 13.66 -10.95 1.82
N ILE A 43 13.28 -12.05 2.47
CA ILE A 43 14.11 -12.75 3.47
C ILE A 43 15.45 -13.25 2.92
N ASP A 44 15.53 -13.48 1.61
CA ASP A 44 16.74 -13.84 0.89
C ASP A 44 17.59 -12.62 0.44
N ASN A 45 17.23 -11.42 0.91
CA ASN A 45 17.78 -10.13 0.51
C ASN A 45 17.59 -9.77 -0.97
N LYS A 46 16.72 -10.48 -1.71
CA LYS A 46 16.35 -10.04 -3.05
C LYS A 46 15.40 -8.86 -2.98
N VAL A 47 15.58 -7.96 -3.94
CA VAL A 47 14.72 -6.79 -4.10
C VAL A 47 13.67 -7.13 -5.15
N HIS A 48 12.40 -6.91 -4.81
CA HIS A 48 11.27 -7.12 -5.69
C HIS A 48 10.56 -5.78 -5.92
N ASP A 49 10.15 -5.57 -7.16
CA ASP A 49 9.38 -4.40 -7.53
C ASP A 49 7.89 -4.72 -7.45
N ILE A 50 7.18 -3.83 -6.79
CA ILE A 50 5.73 -3.87 -6.64
C ILE A 50 5.20 -2.54 -7.17
N SER A 51 4.20 -2.59 -8.04
CA SER A 51 3.55 -1.40 -8.58
C SER A 51 2.06 -1.42 -8.31
N CYS A 52 1.45 -0.25 -8.34
CA CYS A 52 0.04 -0.04 -8.12
C CYS A 52 -0.48 0.98 -9.13
N SER A 53 -1.57 0.67 -9.82
CA SER A 53 -2.29 1.62 -10.67
C SER A 53 -3.54 2.12 -9.95
N ILE A 54 -3.78 3.43 -10.03
CA ILE A 54 -4.89 4.12 -9.38
C ILE A 54 -5.80 4.71 -10.46
N ALA A 55 -7.05 4.24 -10.50
CA ALA A 55 -8.01 4.71 -11.48
C ALA A 55 -8.48 6.15 -11.18
N GLY A 56 -8.84 6.91 -12.21
CA GLY A 56 -9.38 8.26 -12.04
C GLY A 56 -10.71 8.33 -11.26
N MET A 57 -11.40 7.18 -11.12
CA MET A 57 -12.62 7.05 -10.32
C MET A 57 -12.36 6.70 -8.85
N TYR A 58 -11.10 6.62 -8.41
CA TYR A 58 -10.73 6.37 -7.02
C TYR A 58 -11.46 7.31 -6.03
N PRO A 59 -11.95 6.83 -4.87
CA PRO A 59 -11.84 5.45 -4.36
C PRO A 59 -12.98 4.51 -4.80
N ASP A 60 -13.87 4.94 -5.71
CA ASP A 60 -14.99 4.11 -6.18
C ASP A 60 -14.49 2.84 -6.88
N VAL A 61 -13.35 2.95 -7.57
CA VAL A 61 -12.59 1.82 -8.10
C VAL A 61 -11.30 1.67 -7.30
N ALA A 62 -11.08 0.46 -6.78
CA ALA A 62 -9.90 0.11 -6.00
C ALA A 62 -8.60 0.26 -6.83
N PRO A 63 -7.50 0.67 -6.20
CA PRO A 63 -6.18 0.52 -6.79
C PRO A 63 -5.86 -0.95 -7.10
N ILE A 64 -5.14 -1.20 -8.18
CA ILE A 64 -4.73 -2.54 -8.60
C ILE A 64 -3.23 -2.69 -8.40
N TRP A 65 -2.82 -3.72 -7.67
CA TRP A 65 -1.45 -4.04 -7.32
C TRP A 65 -0.86 -5.12 -8.23
N PHE A 66 0.43 -5.01 -8.52
CA PHE A 66 1.17 -5.89 -9.40
C PHE A 66 2.58 -6.16 -8.85
N SER A 67 3.12 -7.33 -9.14
CA SER A 67 4.55 -7.62 -9.00
C SER A 67 4.98 -8.55 -10.12
N GLU A 68 6.18 -8.33 -10.66
CA GLU A 68 6.81 -9.21 -11.67
C GLU A 68 7.68 -10.30 -11.03
N SER A 69 7.56 -10.48 -9.70
CA SER A 69 8.34 -11.47 -8.97
C SER A 69 7.96 -12.90 -9.34
N GLU A 70 8.97 -13.77 -9.44
CA GLU A 70 8.80 -15.22 -9.56
C GLU A 70 8.49 -15.89 -8.19
N ASP A 71 8.54 -15.15 -7.08
CA ASP A 71 8.18 -15.66 -5.75
C ASP A 71 6.65 -15.84 -5.64
N HIS A 72 6.21 -17.09 -5.71
CA HIS A 72 4.80 -17.48 -5.58
C HIS A 72 4.14 -16.97 -4.29
N LYS A 73 4.88 -16.83 -3.18
CA LYS A 73 4.32 -16.30 -1.93
C LYS A 73 4.02 -14.80 -2.07
N LEU A 74 4.94 -14.04 -2.69
CA LEU A 74 4.70 -12.64 -2.99
C LEU A 74 3.52 -12.48 -3.94
N SER A 75 3.45 -13.28 -5.01
CA SER A 75 2.32 -13.26 -5.95
C SER A 75 0.99 -13.53 -5.25
N GLY A 76 0.93 -14.53 -4.36
CA GLY A 76 -0.27 -14.81 -3.56
C GLY A 76 -0.68 -13.66 -2.64
N ILE A 77 0.28 -12.93 -2.06
CA ILE A 77 -0.01 -11.72 -1.27
C ILE A 77 -0.58 -10.62 -2.17
N ILE A 78 -0.01 -10.37 -3.34
CA ILE A 78 -0.51 -9.35 -4.29
C ILE A 78 -1.94 -9.68 -4.73
N GLU A 79 -2.21 -10.94 -5.06
CA GLU A 79 -3.57 -11.41 -5.38
C GLU A 79 -4.53 -11.16 -4.22
N TYR A 80 -4.14 -11.53 -2.99
CA TYR A 80 -4.94 -11.26 -1.79
C TYR A 80 -5.24 -9.76 -1.62
N ILE A 81 -4.24 -8.89 -1.76
CA ILE A 81 -4.43 -7.44 -1.64
C ILE A 81 -5.46 -6.92 -2.67
N ASN A 82 -5.43 -7.41 -3.91
CA ASN A 82 -6.41 -7.04 -4.93
C ASN A 82 -7.84 -7.51 -4.63
N THR A 83 -8.04 -8.49 -3.74
CA THR A 83 -9.38 -8.90 -3.28
C THR A 83 -9.97 -7.99 -2.19
N LEU A 84 -9.19 -7.07 -1.61
CA LEU A 84 -9.62 -6.21 -0.49
C LEU A 84 -10.63 -5.10 -0.88
N SER A 85 -11.06 -5.07 -2.14
CA SER A 85 -11.86 -4.01 -2.76
C SER A 85 -13.32 -3.91 -2.27
N ALA A 86 -13.84 -4.94 -1.59
CA ALA A 86 -15.24 -4.93 -1.16
C ALA A 86 -15.48 -4.16 0.15
N LYS A 87 -14.44 -3.78 0.91
CA LYS A 87 -14.61 -3.19 2.25
C LYS A 87 -13.81 -1.92 2.50
N LYS A 88 -12.65 -1.71 1.86
CA LYS A 88 -11.77 -0.55 2.08
C LYS A 88 -10.84 -0.30 0.87
N ASN A 89 -11.30 0.42 -0.15
CA ASN A 89 -10.52 0.77 -1.36
C ASN A 89 -9.39 1.78 -1.12
N LEU A 90 -9.21 2.24 0.12
CA LEU A 90 -8.23 3.27 0.41
C LEU A 90 -6.82 2.74 0.17
N LEU A 91 -6.05 3.49 -0.61
CA LEU A 91 -4.67 3.21 -0.96
C LEU A 91 -3.84 3.00 0.32
N VAL A 92 -4.02 3.86 1.33
CA VAL A 92 -3.31 3.72 2.61
C VAL A 92 -3.62 2.38 3.29
N PHE A 93 -4.87 1.93 3.23
CA PHE A 93 -5.28 0.67 3.85
C PHE A 93 -4.68 -0.53 3.10
N MET A 94 -4.74 -0.52 1.77
CA MET A 94 -4.18 -1.60 0.95
C MET A 94 -2.65 -1.67 1.08
N THR A 95 -1.94 -0.54 1.04
CA THR A 95 -0.48 -0.51 1.19
C THR A 95 -0.01 -0.94 2.58
N THR A 96 -0.72 -0.55 3.64
CA THR A 96 -0.34 -0.94 5.00
C THR A 96 -0.66 -2.41 5.27
N THR A 97 -1.75 -2.94 4.70
CA THR A 97 -2.04 -4.38 4.72
C THR A 97 -0.97 -5.17 3.96
N LEU A 98 -0.58 -4.70 2.76
CA LEU A 98 0.53 -5.28 1.99
C LEU A 98 1.80 -5.33 2.83
N ALA A 99 2.19 -4.20 3.45
CA ALA A 99 3.37 -4.13 4.30
C ALA A 99 3.31 -5.18 5.42
N VAL A 100 2.20 -5.27 6.16
CA VAL A 100 2.02 -6.25 7.24
C VAL A 100 2.22 -7.69 6.75
N GLU A 101 1.63 -8.06 5.61
CA GLU A 101 1.81 -9.40 5.03
C GLU A 101 3.26 -9.67 4.61
N LEU A 102 3.98 -8.65 4.12
CA LEU A 102 5.40 -8.78 3.78
C LEU A 102 6.30 -8.93 5.01
N TYR A 103 6.01 -8.23 6.12
CA TYR A 103 6.71 -8.46 7.39
C TYR A 103 6.50 -9.89 7.91
N LYS A 104 5.26 -10.41 7.81
CA LYS A 104 4.97 -11.80 8.16
C LYS A 104 5.71 -12.78 7.25
N LEU A 105 5.74 -12.53 5.94
CA LEU A 105 6.46 -13.35 4.98
C LEU A 105 7.96 -13.44 5.29
N ASN A 106 8.55 -12.35 5.77
CA ASN A 106 9.95 -12.29 6.20
C ASN A 106 10.21 -12.80 7.62
N ASN A 107 9.18 -13.26 8.36
CA ASN A 107 9.28 -13.61 9.78
C ASN A 107 9.84 -12.47 10.65
N LEU A 108 9.50 -11.22 10.32
CA LEU A 108 9.93 -10.04 11.06
C LEU A 108 8.81 -9.52 11.97
N GLU A 109 9.19 -8.84 13.05
CA GLU A 109 8.23 -8.16 13.89
C GLU A 109 7.59 -6.98 13.15
N ILE A 110 6.25 -6.91 13.17
CA ILE A 110 5.50 -5.81 12.56
C ILE A 110 5.72 -4.53 13.38
N PRO A 111 6.23 -3.44 12.77
CA PRO A 111 6.41 -2.14 13.43
C PRO A 111 5.11 -1.61 14.03
N ALA A 112 5.18 -0.98 15.21
CA ALA A 112 4.02 -0.34 15.85
C ALA A 112 3.35 0.70 14.95
N THR A 113 4.14 1.41 14.14
CA THR A 113 3.66 2.37 13.14
C THR A 113 2.70 1.77 12.10
N LEU A 114 2.79 0.47 11.83
CA LEU A 114 1.86 -0.26 10.95
C LEU A 114 0.65 -0.84 11.70
N LYS A 115 0.78 -1.09 13.01
CA LYS A 115 -0.32 -1.57 13.87
C LYS A 115 -1.29 -0.44 14.20
N ASP A 116 -0.78 0.78 14.35
CA ASP A 116 -1.53 1.97 14.75
C ASP A 116 -1.86 2.89 13.57
N VAL A 117 -1.98 2.35 12.35
CA VAL A 117 -2.43 3.13 11.19
C VAL A 117 -3.87 3.56 11.44
N LYS A 118 -4.01 4.72 12.10
CA LYS A 118 -5.24 5.47 12.15
C LYS A 118 -5.43 6.01 10.75
N LEU A 119 -6.38 5.45 10.01
CA LEU A 119 -6.97 6.18 8.90
C LEU A 119 -7.31 7.55 9.48
N PRO A 120 -6.76 8.67 8.96
CA PRO A 120 -7.12 9.99 9.45
C PRO A 120 -8.64 10.05 9.51
N ASP A 121 -9.24 10.43 10.64
CA ASP A 121 -10.69 10.38 10.83
C ASP A 121 -11.45 11.12 9.71
N GLU A 122 -10.80 12.11 9.07
CA GLU A 122 -11.26 12.81 7.88
C GLU A 122 -11.38 11.93 6.60
N LEU A 123 -10.68 10.81 6.51
CA LEU A 123 -10.75 9.85 5.40
C LEU A 123 -11.91 8.86 5.54
N VAL A 124 -12.28 8.53 6.79
CA VAL A 124 -13.33 7.53 7.08
C VAL A 124 -14.73 8.15 7.01
N LEU A 125 -14.88 9.42 7.44
CA LEU A 125 -16.18 10.11 7.45
C LEU A 125 -16.66 10.60 6.07
N ASN A 126 -15.82 10.58 5.04
CA ASN A 126 -16.15 11.13 3.71
C ASN A 126 -16.14 10.09 2.58
N ALA A 127 -15.95 8.80 2.90
CA ALA A 127 -15.97 7.67 1.97
C ALA A 127 -17.26 6.81 2.07
N LEU A 128 -18.19 7.20 2.95
CA LEU A 128 -19.57 6.71 3.07
C LEU A 128 -20.52 7.87 2.74
#